data_AF-N6U4Y1-F1
#
_entry.id   AF-N6U4Y1-F1
#
_cell.length_a   1.000
_cell.length_b   1.000
_cell.length_c   1.000
_cell.angle_alpha   90.00
_cell.angle_beta   90.00
_cell.angle_gamma   90.00
#
_symmetry.space_group_name_H-M   'P 1'
#
loop_
_entity.id
_entity.type
_entity.pdbx_description
1 polymer ?
#
loop_
_entity_poly.entity_id
_entity_poly.type
_entity_poly.pdbx_seq_one_letter_code
_entity_poly.pdbx_strand_id
1 'polypeptide(L)'
;MTPDAEFATIDAVRDFNRFYTNFLGVLNKAYLDSPYTLTDVRVLFEVGFRGGVAASTLTRELHLDPAYLSRIVKRFREDGLIETKPDPDDARSQVINVTEKGQAQFQEFVRRSRAQISEYFDRLAMGEPERIVEAMRTIQNTLGANRASPPPAVIRHHRHGDIGWIVQSQARFYCGELGWDHRFEALAAEVAGKFLANFNPEKERCWIAERGGLNIGSVMIADGGNGVAKLRLLYVDKMARGLGLGKLLVDECIRFSREAGYTKLSLWTNDVLDTARAIYIKAGFKLVAEEKHRMFGPELNGQTWELDL
;
A
#
# COMPACT_ATOMS: atom_id res chain seq x y z
N MET A 1 -20.73 19.15 -7.31
CA MET A 1 -20.77 19.57 -5.90
C MET A 1 -21.53 20.87 -5.84
N THR A 2 -22.42 21.07 -4.86
CA THR A 2 -23.04 22.37 -4.62
C THR A 2 -22.00 23.34 -4.01
N PRO A 3 -22.16 24.67 -4.17
CA PRO A 3 -21.26 25.64 -3.55
C PRO A 3 -21.07 25.42 -2.04
N ASP A 4 -22.14 25.07 -1.32
CA ASP A 4 -22.09 24.77 0.11
C ASP A 4 -21.21 23.55 0.46
N ALA A 5 -21.19 22.54 -0.40
CA ALA A 5 -20.32 21.36 -0.23
C ALA A 5 -18.85 21.68 -0.53
N GLU A 6 -18.58 22.65 -1.41
CA GLU A 6 -17.24 23.15 -1.70
C GLU A 6 -16.67 23.92 -0.51
N PHE A 7 -17.46 24.82 0.10
CA PHE A 7 -17.07 25.53 1.32
C PHE A 7 -16.79 24.58 2.48
N ALA A 8 -17.67 23.60 2.72
CA ALA A 8 -17.47 22.59 3.76
C ALA A 8 -16.17 21.78 3.56
N THR A 9 -15.81 21.49 2.30
CA THR A 9 -14.57 20.77 1.97
C THR A 9 -13.33 21.63 2.27
N ILE A 10 -13.36 22.91 1.90
CA ILE A 10 -12.24 23.83 2.14
C ILE A 10 -12.00 24.03 3.63
N ASP A 11 -13.06 24.21 4.41
CA ASP A 11 -12.92 24.42 5.86
C ASP A 11 -12.39 23.17 6.57
N ALA A 12 -12.83 21.96 6.18
CA ALA A 12 -12.27 20.71 6.69
C ALA A 12 -10.76 20.58 6.43
N VAL A 13 -10.28 21.00 5.26
CA VAL A 13 -8.84 21.02 4.93
C VAL A 13 -8.10 22.03 5.80
N ARG A 14 -8.67 23.22 6.04
CA ARG A 14 -8.07 24.25 6.89
C ARG A 14 -7.96 23.79 8.34
N ASP A 15 -8.99 23.12 8.85
CA ASP A 15 -9.02 22.56 10.19
C ASP A 15 -7.98 21.44 10.34
N PHE A 16 -7.89 20.54 9.36
CA PHE A 16 -6.82 19.54 9.32
C PHE A 16 -5.43 20.17 9.34
N ASN A 17 -5.17 21.19 8.51
CA ASN A 17 -3.87 21.85 8.47
C ASN A 17 -3.50 22.51 9.80
N ARG A 18 -4.46 23.16 10.47
CA ARG A 18 -4.25 23.76 11.79
C ARG A 18 -3.92 22.70 12.83
N PHE A 19 -4.68 21.62 12.85
CA PHE A 19 -4.41 20.47 13.72
C PHE A 19 -3.03 19.89 13.45
N TYR A 20 -2.69 19.61 12.19
CA TYR A 20 -1.46 18.92 11.81
C TYR A 20 -0.21 19.76 12.05
N THR A 21 -0.30 21.08 11.88
CA THR A 21 0.79 22.02 12.19
C THR A 21 1.09 22.02 13.69
N ASN A 22 0.06 21.95 14.55
CA ASN A 22 0.24 21.80 15.99
C ASN A 22 0.76 20.41 16.36
N PHE A 23 0.23 19.36 15.73
CA PHE A 23 0.64 17.97 15.94
C PHE A 23 2.12 17.75 15.66
N LEU A 24 2.65 18.30 14.56
CA LEU A 24 4.07 18.20 14.24
C LEU A 24 4.96 19.09 15.13
N GLY A 25 4.39 20.01 15.91
CA GLY A 25 5.14 20.93 16.76
C GLY A 25 5.96 21.96 15.98
N VAL A 26 5.59 22.24 14.72
CA VAL A 26 6.40 23.11 13.82
C VAL A 26 6.27 24.60 14.12
N LEU A 27 5.33 24.98 15.00
CA LEU A 27 5.19 26.36 15.48
C LEU A 27 6.21 26.71 16.57
N ASN A 28 6.94 25.72 17.11
CA ASN A 28 7.97 25.96 18.11
C ASN A 28 9.20 26.62 17.46
N LYS A 29 9.81 27.59 18.15
CA LYS A 29 11.05 28.26 17.70
C LYS A 29 12.22 27.26 17.49
N ALA A 30 12.19 26.16 18.23
CA ALA A 30 13.12 25.04 18.20
C ALA A 30 12.36 23.79 17.78
N TYR A 31 12.88 23.05 16.78
CA TYR A 31 12.27 21.80 16.33
C TYR A 31 13.00 20.60 16.97
N LEU A 32 12.24 19.57 17.39
CA LEU A 32 12.74 18.36 18.05
C LEU A 32 13.62 18.64 19.28
N ASP A 33 13.25 19.62 20.10
CA ASP A 33 13.99 20.06 21.30
C ASP A 33 15.47 20.35 21.03
N SER A 34 15.74 20.94 19.86
CA SER A 34 17.09 21.27 19.38
C SER A 34 17.25 22.77 19.16
N PRO A 35 18.49 23.31 19.09
CA PRO A 35 18.69 24.73 18.79
C PRO A 35 18.37 25.11 17.32
N TYR A 36 17.86 24.16 16.54
CA TYR A 36 17.65 24.29 15.10
C TYR A 36 16.17 24.46 14.75
N THR A 37 15.89 25.26 13.73
CA THR A 37 14.53 25.44 13.19
C THR A 37 14.13 24.23 12.35
N LEU A 38 12.84 24.10 12.01
CA LEU A 38 12.37 23.05 11.10
C LEU A 38 13.14 23.04 9.78
N THR A 39 13.36 24.21 9.19
CA THR A 39 14.07 24.33 7.91
C THR A 39 15.51 23.87 8.03
N ASP A 40 16.17 24.18 9.15
CA ASP A 40 17.54 23.73 9.42
C ASP A 40 17.62 22.21 9.47
N VAL A 41 16.72 21.58 10.25
CA VAL A 41 16.63 20.12 10.36
C VAL A 41 16.32 19.50 9.00
N ARG A 42 15.44 20.12 8.20
CA ARG A 42 15.10 19.62 6.85
C ARG A 42 16.30 19.65 5.91
N VAL A 43 17.09 20.72 5.93
CA VAL A 43 18.34 20.80 5.15
C VAL A 43 19.31 19.72 5.57
N LEU A 44 19.52 19.50 6.88
CA LEU A 44 20.44 18.46 7.34
C LEU A 44 19.91 17.04 7.02
N PHE A 45 18.59 16.83 6.99
CA PHE A 45 17.98 15.57 6.55
C PHE A 45 18.31 15.25 5.09
N GLU A 46 18.06 16.18 4.17
CA GLU A 46 18.33 15.95 2.75
C GLU A 46 19.82 15.68 2.50
N VAL A 47 20.72 16.40 3.18
CA VAL A 47 22.17 16.18 3.08
C VAL A 47 22.58 14.84 3.70
N GLY A 48 22.11 14.53 4.92
CA GLY A 48 22.48 13.32 5.66
C GLY A 48 21.99 12.02 5.00
N PHE A 49 20.82 12.03 4.35
CA PHE A 49 20.32 10.87 3.61
C PHE A 49 21.11 10.57 2.34
N ARG A 50 21.57 11.60 1.63
CA ARG A 50 22.25 11.44 0.33
C ARG A 50 23.78 11.39 0.46
N GLY A 51 24.33 11.74 1.62
CA GLY A 51 25.78 11.81 1.88
C GLY A 51 26.48 13.02 1.22
N GLY A 52 25.84 13.66 0.24
CA GLY A 52 26.26 14.89 -0.41
C GLY A 52 25.18 15.42 -1.36
N VAL A 53 24.90 16.73 -1.33
CA VAL A 53 23.84 17.36 -2.16
C VAL A 53 24.29 18.71 -2.68
N ALA A 54 24.06 18.97 -3.98
CA ALA A 54 24.26 20.29 -4.57
C ALA A 54 23.31 21.32 -3.95
N ALA A 55 23.84 22.50 -3.61
CA ALA A 55 23.05 23.59 -3.03
C ALA A 55 21.86 23.99 -3.93
N SER A 56 22.06 23.98 -5.25
CA SER A 56 21.01 24.23 -6.25
C SER A 56 19.84 23.24 -6.16
N THR A 57 20.13 21.98 -5.82
CA THR A 57 19.12 20.93 -5.63
C THR A 57 18.30 21.18 -4.37
N LEU A 58 18.95 21.56 -3.26
CA LEU A 58 18.26 21.91 -2.01
C LEU A 58 17.34 23.13 -2.19
N THR A 59 17.81 24.20 -2.83
CA THR A 59 16.99 25.38 -3.17
C THR A 59 15.73 24.98 -3.95
N ARG A 60 15.89 24.14 -4.97
CA ARG A 60 14.79 23.70 -5.83
C ARG A 60 13.78 22.80 -5.10
N GLU A 61 14.25 21.77 -4.41
CA GLU A 61 13.38 20.75 -3.81
C GLU A 61 12.72 21.21 -2.50
N LEU A 62 13.41 22.05 -1.72
CA LEU A 62 12.85 22.61 -0.48
C LEU A 62 12.18 23.97 -0.69
N HIS A 63 12.15 24.47 -1.94
CA HIS A 63 11.62 25.78 -2.31
C HIS A 63 12.19 26.93 -1.44
N LEU A 64 13.49 26.86 -1.14
CA LEU A 64 14.18 27.84 -0.30
C LEU A 64 14.80 28.96 -1.12
N ASP A 65 14.81 30.17 -0.58
CA ASP A 65 15.60 31.27 -1.12
C ASP A 65 17.11 30.96 -1.03
N PRO A 66 17.91 31.21 -2.09
CA PRO A 66 19.36 30.93 -2.08
C PRO A 66 20.14 31.66 -0.97
N ALA A 67 19.77 32.91 -0.64
CA ALA A 67 20.44 33.64 0.43
C ALA A 67 20.09 33.06 1.81
N TYR A 68 18.86 32.58 1.99
CA TYR A 68 18.48 31.87 3.21
C TYR A 68 19.21 30.54 3.36
N LEU A 69 19.28 29.72 2.29
CA LEU A 69 20.06 28.47 2.31
C LEU A 69 21.54 28.75 2.63
N SER A 70 22.13 29.80 2.04
CA SER A 70 23.51 30.19 2.30
C SER A 70 23.78 30.52 3.78
N ARG A 71 22.80 31.14 4.47
CA ARG A 71 22.89 31.39 5.92
C ARG A 71 22.87 30.10 6.74
N ILE A 72 22.02 29.14 6.36
CA ILE A 72 21.95 27.83 7.01
C ILE A 72 23.28 27.09 6.82
N VAL A 73 23.80 27.04 5.60
CA VAL A 73 25.07 26.38 5.25
C VAL A 73 26.24 27.01 6.01
N LYS A 74 26.30 28.35 6.08
CA LYS A 74 27.34 29.04 6.86
C LYS A 74 27.34 28.60 8.32
N ARG A 75 26.18 28.64 8.98
CA ARG A 75 26.04 28.24 10.38
C ARG A 75 26.38 26.77 10.60
N PHE A 76 25.92 25.85 9.74
CA PHE A 76 26.26 24.43 9.87
C PHE A 76 27.75 24.15 9.65
N ARG A 77 28.43 24.93 8.82
CA ARG A 77 29.89 24.85 8.67
C ARG A 77 30.61 25.34 9.93
N GLU A 78 30.16 26.45 10.51
CA GLU A 78 30.66 26.98 11.79
C GLU A 78 30.44 25.99 12.94
N ASP A 79 29.29 25.30 12.96
CA ASP A 79 28.97 24.22 13.91
C ASP A 79 29.73 22.91 13.63
N GLY A 80 30.46 22.82 12.50
CA GLY A 80 31.21 21.63 12.07
C GLY A 80 30.33 20.45 11.65
N LEU A 81 29.06 20.69 11.28
CA LEU A 81 28.12 19.66 10.85
C LEU A 81 28.24 19.32 9.35
N ILE A 82 28.69 20.28 8.54
CA ILE A 82 28.85 20.08 7.10
C ILE A 82 30.19 20.62 6.61
N GLU A 83 30.62 20.10 5.46
CA GLU A 83 31.66 20.66 4.63
C GLU A 83 31.11 20.94 3.22
N THR A 84 31.79 21.79 2.46
CA THR A 84 31.38 22.11 1.08
C THR A 84 32.55 21.98 0.14
N LYS A 85 32.29 21.40 -1.03
CA LYS A 85 33.24 21.28 -2.14
C LYS A 85 32.67 21.96 -3.40
N PRO A 86 33.51 22.45 -4.32
CA PRO A 86 33.03 22.91 -5.62
C PRO A 86 32.19 21.82 -6.29
N ASP A 87 31.08 22.21 -6.91
CA ASP A 87 30.25 21.28 -7.66
C ASP A 87 30.89 21.01 -9.03
N PRO A 88 31.22 19.75 -9.36
CA PRO A 88 31.88 19.41 -10.62
C PRO A 88 30.98 19.65 -11.84
N ASP A 89 29.66 19.65 -11.65
CA ASP A 89 28.68 19.77 -12.73
C ASP A 89 28.18 21.21 -12.92
N ASP A 90 28.38 22.08 -11.92
CA ASP A 90 28.00 23.49 -11.96
C ASP A 90 29.00 24.36 -11.17
N ALA A 91 29.84 25.12 -11.89
CA ALA A 91 30.84 26.00 -11.31
C ALA A 91 30.27 27.12 -10.41
N ARG A 92 28.96 27.37 -10.45
CA ARG A 92 28.27 28.35 -9.59
C ARG A 92 27.65 27.71 -8.34
N SER A 93 27.68 26.38 -8.24
CA SER A 93 27.11 25.60 -7.16
C SER A 93 28.21 25.01 -6.25
N GLN A 94 27.81 24.55 -5.08
CA GLN A 94 28.66 23.80 -4.16
C GLN A 94 27.93 22.52 -3.75
N VAL A 95 28.68 21.42 -3.66
CA VAL A 95 28.20 20.18 -3.06
C VAL A 95 28.42 20.26 -1.56
N ILE A 96 27.33 20.16 -0.80
CA ILE A 96 27.30 20.14 0.66
C ILE A 96 27.37 18.69 1.10
N ASN A 97 28.38 18.33 1.89
CA ASN A 97 28.56 16.99 2.46
C ASN A 97 28.44 17.06 3.98
N VAL A 98 27.96 15.98 4.59
CA VAL A 98 27.87 15.87 6.04
C VAL A 98 29.23 15.43 6.61
N THR A 99 29.63 15.99 7.75
CA THR A 99 30.80 15.51 8.51
C THR A 99 30.41 14.33 9.40
N GLU A 100 31.37 13.68 10.07
CA GLU A 100 31.06 12.68 11.11
C GLU A 100 30.18 13.27 12.23
N LYS A 101 30.50 14.49 12.68
CA LYS A 101 29.70 15.22 13.67
C LYS A 101 28.30 15.53 13.14
N GLY A 102 28.20 15.96 11.88
CA GLY A 102 26.93 16.17 11.21
C GLY A 102 26.09 14.91 11.10
N GLN A 103 26.73 13.76 10.83
CA GLN A 103 26.05 12.48 10.72
C GLN A 103 25.51 12.04 12.09
N ALA A 104 26.27 12.22 13.17
CA ALA A 104 25.79 11.98 14.52
C ALA A 104 24.59 12.88 14.87
N GLN A 105 24.65 14.16 14.53
CA GLN A 105 23.55 15.11 14.73
C GLN A 105 22.31 14.74 13.90
N PHE A 106 22.50 14.33 12.64
CA PHE A 106 21.45 13.84 11.77
C PHE A 106 20.75 12.60 12.36
N GLN A 107 21.51 11.62 12.84
CA GLN A 107 20.96 10.42 13.47
C GLN A 107 20.18 10.75 14.75
N GLU A 108 20.64 11.72 15.52
CA GLU A 108 19.91 12.20 16.70
C GLU A 108 18.57 12.84 16.32
N PHE A 109 18.50 13.65 15.26
CA PHE A 109 17.23 14.18 14.76
C PHE A 109 16.30 13.08 14.25
N VAL A 110 16.83 12.08 13.53
CA VAL A 110 16.02 10.92 13.09
C VAL A 110 15.45 10.18 14.29
N ARG A 111 16.26 9.95 15.33
CA ARG A 111 15.83 9.30 16.58
C ARG A 111 14.72 10.09 17.27
N ARG A 112 14.88 11.41 17.42
CA ARG A 112 13.87 12.27 18.06
C ARG A 112 12.58 12.36 17.26
N SER A 113 12.69 12.51 15.94
CA SER A 113 11.53 12.51 15.04
C SER A 113 10.75 11.21 15.13
N ARG A 114 11.44 10.06 15.15
CA ARG A 114 10.80 8.74 15.35
C ARG A 114 10.14 8.63 16.71
N ALA A 115 10.81 9.06 17.79
CA ALA A 115 10.25 9.00 19.13
C ALA A 115 8.98 9.85 19.27
N GLN A 116 8.99 11.06 18.70
CA GLN A 116 7.82 11.95 18.67
C GLN A 116 6.62 11.27 18.00
N ILE A 117 6.81 10.65 16.84
CA ILE A 117 5.73 9.96 16.13
C ILE A 117 5.30 8.68 16.88
N SER A 118 6.25 7.92 17.43
CA SER A 118 5.96 6.69 18.17
C SER A 118 5.05 6.95 19.37
N GLU A 119 5.30 8.02 20.13
CA GLU A 119 4.49 8.36 21.31
C GLU A 119 3.00 8.52 20.98
N TYR A 120 2.69 9.09 19.80
CA TYR A 120 1.31 9.20 19.33
C TYR A 120 0.74 7.85 18.89
N PHE A 121 1.55 7.07 18.17
CA PHE A 121 1.12 5.79 17.60
C PHE A 121 0.95 4.69 18.67
N ASP A 122 1.70 4.76 19.77
CA ASP A 122 1.60 3.81 20.89
C ASP A 122 0.26 3.90 21.65
N ARG A 123 -0.49 5.00 21.45
CA ARG A 123 -1.82 5.22 22.07
C ARG A 123 -2.98 4.77 21.18
N LEU A 124 -2.69 4.34 19.95
CA LEU A 124 -3.70 3.97 18.97
C LEU A 124 -4.19 2.54 19.21
N ALA A 125 -5.47 2.31 18.95
CA ALA A 125 -6.05 0.97 18.98
C ALA A 125 -5.54 0.13 17.79
N MET A 126 -5.70 -1.20 17.90
CA MET A 126 -5.36 -2.13 16.81
C MET A 126 -6.07 -1.72 15.50
N GLY A 127 -5.30 -1.56 14.42
CA GLY A 127 -5.82 -1.16 13.10
C GLY A 127 -5.89 0.35 12.83
N GLU A 128 -5.77 1.20 13.87
CA GLU A 128 -5.74 2.65 13.69
C GLU A 128 -4.43 3.18 13.05
N PRO A 129 -3.22 2.67 13.41
CA PRO A 129 -1.98 3.03 12.72
C PRO A 129 -2.06 2.83 11.21
N GLU A 130 -2.56 1.67 10.77
CA GLU A 130 -2.70 1.31 9.37
C GLU A 130 -3.67 2.26 8.64
N ARG A 131 -4.80 2.57 9.28
CA ARG A 131 -5.81 3.49 8.75
C ARG A 131 -5.27 4.92 8.59
N ILE A 132 -4.47 5.40 9.54
CA ILE A 132 -3.84 6.73 9.46
C ILE A 132 -2.82 6.76 8.32
N VAL A 133 -1.96 5.74 8.23
CA VAL A 133 -0.96 5.63 7.15
C VAL A 133 -1.63 5.55 5.78
N GLU A 134 -2.76 4.84 5.66
CA GLU A 134 -3.56 4.78 4.44
C GLU A 134 -4.15 6.15 4.06
N ALA A 135 -4.71 6.88 5.03
CA ALA A 135 -5.22 8.23 4.79
C ALA A 135 -4.10 9.19 4.34
N MET A 136 -2.94 9.15 4.99
CA MET A 136 -1.77 9.96 4.61
C MET A 136 -1.30 9.66 3.19
N ARG A 137 -1.21 8.38 2.81
CA ARG A 137 -0.87 7.98 1.43
C ARG A 137 -1.90 8.49 0.43
N THR A 138 -3.18 8.41 0.77
CA THR A 138 -4.26 8.91 -0.08
C THR A 138 -4.14 10.42 -0.30
N ILE A 139 -3.89 11.18 0.77
CA ILE A 139 -3.66 12.63 0.71
C ILE A 139 -2.43 12.94 -0.16
N GLN A 140 -1.31 12.26 0.08
CA GLN A 140 -0.06 12.46 -0.69
C GLN A 140 -0.23 12.14 -2.17
N ASN A 141 -0.89 11.03 -2.52
CA ASN A 141 -1.11 10.63 -3.91
C ASN A 141 -2.09 11.56 -4.64
N THR A 142 -3.04 12.14 -3.92
CA THR A 142 -4.09 13.00 -4.50
C THR A 142 -3.61 14.44 -4.67
N LEU A 143 -2.86 14.97 -3.70
CA LEU A 143 -2.42 16.37 -3.66
C LEU A 143 -0.97 16.60 -4.09
N GLY A 144 -0.12 15.56 -4.14
CA GLY A 144 1.30 15.68 -4.45
C GLY A 144 1.58 16.19 -5.87
N ALA A 145 2.48 17.18 -5.98
CA ALA A 145 2.87 17.81 -7.25
C ALA A 145 3.57 16.85 -8.23
N ASN A 146 4.27 15.85 -7.70
CA ASN A 146 4.62 14.64 -8.43
C ASN A 146 3.62 13.58 -7.98
N ARG A 147 2.67 13.20 -8.83
CA ARG A 147 2.06 11.87 -8.76
C ARG A 147 3.19 10.87 -9.01
N ALA A 148 4.03 10.62 -8.01
CA ALA A 148 4.91 9.47 -8.03
C ALA A 148 3.98 8.28 -8.28
N SER A 149 4.20 7.58 -9.39
CA SER A 149 3.38 6.43 -9.73
C SER A 149 3.39 5.51 -8.51
N PRO A 150 2.23 5.19 -7.91
CA PRO A 150 2.22 4.36 -6.73
C PRO A 150 2.99 3.07 -7.07
N PRO A 151 3.81 2.54 -6.14
CA PRO A 151 4.73 1.45 -6.44
C PRO A 151 3.99 0.32 -7.18
N PRO A 152 4.66 -0.43 -8.07
CA PRO A 152 4.01 -1.53 -8.76
C PRO A 152 3.42 -2.51 -7.74
N ALA A 153 2.27 -3.07 -8.07
CA ALA A 153 1.71 -4.12 -7.26
C ALA A 153 2.62 -5.35 -7.33
N VAL A 154 2.84 -5.99 -6.19
CA VAL A 154 3.62 -7.23 -6.07
C VAL A 154 2.67 -8.36 -5.71
N ILE A 155 2.92 -9.54 -6.26
CA ILE A 155 2.24 -10.77 -5.81
C ILE A 155 3.18 -11.48 -4.84
N ARG A 156 2.66 -11.79 -3.65
CA ARG A 156 3.41 -12.48 -2.59
C ARG A 156 2.59 -13.61 -1.98
N HIS A 157 3.24 -14.50 -1.25
CA HIS A 157 2.54 -15.47 -0.41
C HIS A 157 1.80 -14.79 0.74
N HIS A 158 0.74 -15.45 1.20
CA HIS A 158 0.00 -15.05 2.40
C HIS A 158 0.89 -15.10 3.66
N ARG A 159 0.61 -14.20 4.58
CA ARG A 159 1.20 -14.01 5.90
C ARG A 159 0.09 -14.10 6.95
N HIS A 160 0.47 -14.14 8.23
CA HIS A 160 -0.49 -14.04 9.33
C HIS A 160 -1.37 -12.79 9.18
N GLY A 161 -2.67 -12.95 9.39
CA GLY A 161 -3.67 -11.90 9.20
C GLY A 161 -4.26 -11.80 7.79
N ASP A 162 -3.53 -12.19 6.74
CA ASP A 162 -4.02 -12.03 5.36
C ASP A 162 -5.28 -12.85 5.09
N ILE A 163 -5.35 -14.08 5.60
CA ILE A 163 -6.53 -14.93 5.38
C ILE A 163 -7.79 -14.33 6.02
N GLY A 164 -7.67 -13.71 7.19
CA GLY A 164 -8.77 -12.95 7.80
C GLY A 164 -9.16 -11.73 6.94
N TRP A 165 -8.17 -11.03 6.38
CA TRP A 165 -8.42 -9.93 5.43
C TRP A 165 -9.14 -10.40 4.15
N ILE A 166 -8.85 -11.60 3.62
CA ILE A 166 -9.54 -12.16 2.45
C ILE A 166 -11.03 -12.31 2.74
N VAL A 167 -11.40 -12.88 3.89
CA VAL A 167 -12.79 -13.05 4.30
C VAL A 167 -13.47 -11.68 4.44
N GLN A 168 -12.85 -10.76 5.18
CA GLN A 168 -13.39 -9.42 5.42
C GLN A 168 -13.59 -8.63 4.12
N SER A 169 -12.57 -8.58 3.25
CA SER A 169 -12.59 -7.78 2.02
C SER A 169 -13.65 -8.26 1.04
N GLN A 170 -13.79 -9.58 0.88
CA GLN A 170 -14.82 -10.15 0.02
C GLN A 170 -16.22 -10.00 0.61
N ALA A 171 -16.40 -10.23 1.91
CA ALA A 171 -17.69 -10.03 2.56
C ALA A 171 -18.17 -8.58 2.40
N ARG A 172 -17.30 -7.59 2.69
CA ARG A 172 -17.63 -6.18 2.50
C ARG A 172 -18.00 -5.85 1.06
N PHE A 173 -17.23 -6.36 0.10
CA PHE A 173 -17.49 -6.12 -1.30
C PHE A 173 -18.80 -6.77 -1.77
N TYR A 174 -18.94 -8.09 -1.65
CA TYR A 174 -20.08 -8.80 -2.21
C TYR A 174 -21.38 -8.49 -1.47
N CYS A 175 -21.36 -8.40 -0.15
CA CYS A 175 -22.56 -8.06 0.62
C CYS A 175 -22.96 -6.59 0.45
N GLY A 176 -21.97 -5.68 0.42
CA GLY A 176 -22.23 -4.25 0.26
C GLY A 176 -22.65 -3.84 -1.15
N GLU A 177 -22.07 -4.47 -2.18
CA GLU A 177 -22.22 -4.02 -3.57
C GLU A 177 -23.17 -4.88 -4.40
N LEU A 178 -23.24 -6.19 -4.13
CA LEU A 178 -24.11 -7.11 -4.87
C LEU A 178 -25.36 -7.53 -4.08
N GLY A 179 -25.56 -6.97 -2.87
CA GLY A 179 -26.70 -7.28 -2.02
C GLY A 179 -26.73 -8.73 -1.54
N TRP A 180 -25.57 -9.40 -1.52
CA TRP A 180 -25.44 -10.73 -0.93
C TRP A 180 -25.55 -10.63 0.59
N ASP A 181 -26.00 -11.68 1.26
CA ASP A 181 -26.10 -11.70 2.72
C ASP A 181 -24.93 -12.43 3.40
N HIS A 182 -24.95 -12.44 4.73
CA HIS A 182 -23.94 -13.04 5.61
C HIS A 182 -23.58 -14.50 5.29
N ARG A 183 -24.42 -15.23 4.54
CA ARG A 183 -24.12 -16.63 4.15
C ARG A 183 -22.95 -16.72 3.20
N PHE A 184 -22.69 -15.68 2.39
CA PHE A 184 -21.47 -15.63 1.59
C PHE A 184 -20.22 -15.48 2.47
N GLU A 185 -20.26 -14.62 3.48
CA GLU A 185 -19.18 -14.47 4.45
C GLU A 185 -18.91 -15.78 5.19
N ALA A 186 -19.96 -16.51 5.57
CA ALA A 186 -19.84 -17.84 6.17
C ALA A 186 -19.13 -18.83 5.24
N LEU A 187 -19.48 -18.88 3.95
CA LEU A 187 -18.80 -19.71 2.96
C LEU A 187 -17.32 -19.33 2.82
N ALA A 188 -17.02 -18.03 2.72
CA ALA A 188 -15.65 -17.55 2.61
C ALA A 188 -14.82 -17.91 3.85
N ALA A 189 -15.40 -17.74 5.04
CA ALA A 189 -14.79 -18.12 6.31
C ALA A 189 -14.55 -19.63 6.42
N GLU A 190 -15.49 -20.46 5.95
CA GLU A 190 -15.32 -21.92 5.94
C GLU A 190 -14.16 -22.35 5.03
N VAL A 191 -14.10 -21.82 3.81
CA VAL A 191 -13.00 -22.10 2.87
C VAL A 191 -11.66 -21.65 3.44
N ALA A 192 -11.60 -20.43 3.96
CA ALA A 192 -10.41 -19.84 4.57
C ALA A 192 -9.94 -20.63 5.80
N GLY A 193 -10.87 -21.03 6.67
CA GLY A 193 -10.59 -21.80 7.88
C GLY A 193 -10.07 -23.21 7.54
N LYS A 194 -10.68 -23.90 6.59
CA LYS A 194 -10.20 -25.22 6.12
C LYS A 194 -8.81 -25.15 5.50
N PHE A 195 -8.55 -24.10 4.70
CA PHE A 195 -7.23 -23.86 4.13
C PHE A 195 -6.19 -23.69 5.23
N LEU A 196 -6.43 -22.82 6.23
CA LEU A 196 -5.48 -22.62 7.33
C LEU A 196 -5.25 -23.88 8.17
N ALA A 197 -6.33 -24.62 8.49
CA ALA A 197 -6.25 -25.78 9.36
C ALA A 197 -5.50 -26.96 8.72
N ASN A 198 -5.56 -27.10 7.40
CA ASN A 198 -5.03 -28.27 6.68
C ASN A 198 -3.98 -27.89 5.62
N PHE A 199 -3.39 -26.69 5.73
CA PHE A 199 -2.54 -26.13 4.69
C PHE A 199 -1.38 -27.07 4.32
N ASN A 200 -1.38 -27.54 3.07
CA ASN A 200 -0.26 -28.29 2.52
C ASN A 200 0.51 -27.44 1.48
N PRO A 201 1.72 -26.94 1.77
CA PRO A 201 2.46 -26.07 0.85
C PRO A 201 2.90 -26.74 -0.47
N GLU A 202 2.88 -28.08 -0.55
CA GLU A 202 3.18 -28.84 -1.76
C GLU A 202 1.98 -28.90 -2.72
N LYS A 203 0.76 -28.74 -2.19
CA LYS A 203 -0.50 -28.91 -2.92
C LYS A 203 -1.34 -27.65 -2.97
N GLU A 204 -1.13 -26.73 -2.05
CA GLU A 204 -1.96 -25.57 -1.83
C GLU A 204 -1.12 -24.31 -1.74
N ARG A 205 -1.73 -23.18 -2.10
CA ARG A 205 -1.03 -21.90 -2.09
C ARG A 205 -2.03 -20.76 -2.07
N CYS A 206 -1.75 -19.72 -1.29
CA CYS A 206 -2.51 -18.48 -1.32
C CYS A 206 -1.57 -17.32 -1.67
N TRP A 207 -2.03 -16.47 -2.57
CA TRP A 207 -1.33 -15.26 -2.99
C TRP A 207 -2.13 -14.02 -2.62
N ILE A 208 -1.38 -12.97 -2.30
CA ILE A 208 -1.86 -11.63 -2.03
C ILE A 208 -1.22 -10.70 -3.04
N ALA A 209 -2.04 -9.92 -3.74
CA ALA A 209 -1.58 -8.74 -4.46
C ALA A 209 -1.47 -7.60 -3.45
N GLU A 210 -0.25 -7.08 -3.26
CA GLU A 210 0.06 -5.99 -2.34
C GLU A 210 0.55 -4.78 -3.14
N ARG A 211 0.11 -3.58 -2.77
CA ARG A 211 0.62 -2.33 -3.36
C ARG A 211 0.90 -1.31 -2.27
N GLY A 212 2.17 -0.93 -2.13
CA GLY A 212 2.59 0.01 -1.09
C GLY A 212 2.29 -0.49 0.33
N GLY A 213 2.39 -1.80 0.59
CA GLY A 213 2.07 -2.39 1.90
C GLY A 213 0.58 -2.66 2.14
N LEU A 214 -0.30 -2.36 1.19
CA LEU A 214 -1.75 -2.61 1.31
C LEU A 214 -2.14 -3.82 0.48
N ASN A 215 -2.95 -4.71 1.06
CA ASN A 215 -3.56 -5.81 0.34
C ASN A 215 -4.67 -5.27 -0.59
N ILE A 216 -4.58 -5.60 -1.88
CA ILE A 216 -5.49 -5.11 -2.93
C ILE A 216 -6.03 -6.23 -3.82
N GLY A 217 -5.68 -7.47 -3.52
CA GLY A 217 -6.23 -8.64 -4.20
C GLY A 217 -5.74 -9.94 -3.57
N SER A 218 -6.45 -11.03 -3.87
CA SER A 218 -6.09 -12.35 -3.38
C SER A 218 -6.60 -13.45 -4.31
N VAL A 219 -6.00 -14.61 -4.21
CA VAL A 219 -6.50 -15.87 -4.76
C VAL A 219 -5.84 -17.02 -4.02
N MET A 220 -6.51 -18.17 -3.93
CA MET A 220 -5.91 -19.38 -3.39
C MET A 220 -6.22 -20.62 -4.22
N ILE A 221 -5.28 -21.56 -4.20
CA ILE A 221 -5.44 -22.94 -4.64
C ILE A 221 -5.59 -23.82 -3.40
N ALA A 222 -6.66 -24.61 -3.37
CA ALA A 222 -6.89 -25.68 -2.41
C ALA A 222 -6.94 -27.03 -3.12
N ASP A 223 -6.55 -28.11 -2.43
CA ASP A 223 -6.60 -29.46 -3.01
C ASP A 223 -8.06 -29.94 -3.09
N GLY A 224 -8.53 -30.24 -4.29
CA GLY A 224 -9.86 -30.78 -4.56
C GLY A 224 -9.92 -32.31 -4.48
N GLY A 225 -8.79 -32.98 -4.34
CA GLY A 225 -8.63 -34.43 -4.47
C GLY A 225 -8.56 -34.88 -5.93
N ASN A 226 -8.16 -36.14 -6.13
CA ASN A 226 -8.14 -36.81 -7.45
C ASN A 226 -7.39 -36.04 -8.56
N GLY A 227 -6.31 -35.35 -8.20
CA GLY A 227 -5.52 -34.57 -9.17
C GLY A 227 -6.19 -33.26 -9.62
N VAL A 228 -7.23 -32.80 -8.94
CA VAL A 228 -7.93 -31.54 -9.25
C VAL A 228 -7.57 -30.45 -8.24
N ALA A 229 -6.97 -29.36 -8.71
CA ALA A 229 -6.81 -28.12 -7.95
C ALA A 229 -8.10 -27.30 -7.98
N LYS A 230 -8.43 -26.62 -6.88
CA LYS A 230 -9.58 -25.70 -6.80
C LYS A 230 -9.11 -24.26 -6.61
N LEU A 231 -9.39 -23.40 -7.58
CA LEU A 231 -9.21 -21.95 -7.46
C LEU A 231 -10.36 -21.37 -6.65
N ARG A 232 -10.03 -20.72 -5.54
CA ARG A 232 -10.96 -20.17 -4.56
C ARG A 232 -10.64 -18.73 -4.25
N LEU A 233 -11.68 -18.00 -3.81
CA LEU A 233 -11.57 -16.68 -3.19
C LEU A 233 -10.76 -15.67 -4.02
N LEU A 234 -10.92 -15.67 -5.35
CA LEU A 234 -10.33 -14.64 -6.21
C LEU A 234 -11.01 -13.29 -5.95
N TYR A 235 -10.20 -12.30 -5.61
CA TYR A 235 -10.67 -10.94 -5.36
C TYR A 235 -9.65 -9.92 -5.83
N VAL A 236 -10.13 -8.81 -6.40
CA VAL A 236 -9.32 -7.62 -6.71
C VAL A 236 -10.12 -6.39 -6.32
N ASP A 237 -9.52 -5.55 -5.49
CA ASP A 237 -10.10 -4.31 -5.00
C ASP A 237 -10.46 -3.38 -6.18
N LYS A 238 -11.56 -2.63 -6.04
CA LYS A 238 -12.04 -1.69 -7.06
C LYS A 238 -10.96 -0.69 -7.48
N MET A 239 -10.18 -0.18 -6.53
CA MET A 239 -9.12 0.81 -6.77
C MET A 239 -7.92 0.22 -7.53
N ALA A 240 -7.83 -1.11 -7.61
CA ALA A 240 -6.77 -1.84 -8.29
C ALA A 240 -7.21 -2.49 -9.62
N ARG A 241 -8.47 -2.29 -10.04
CA ARG A 241 -8.96 -2.79 -11.33
C ARG A 241 -8.29 -2.05 -12.49
N GLY A 242 -8.17 -2.74 -13.63
CA GLY A 242 -7.47 -2.22 -14.82
C GLY A 242 -5.95 -2.39 -14.79
N LEU A 243 -5.36 -2.82 -13.66
CA LEU A 243 -3.91 -3.08 -13.53
C LEU A 243 -3.50 -4.49 -13.97
N GLY A 244 -4.40 -5.28 -14.53
CA GLY A 244 -4.12 -6.66 -14.96
C GLY A 244 -3.98 -7.69 -13.83
N LEU A 245 -4.18 -7.30 -12.57
CA LEU A 245 -3.94 -8.17 -11.40
C LEU A 245 -4.77 -9.44 -11.37
N GLY A 246 -6.04 -9.39 -11.79
CA GLY A 246 -6.88 -10.58 -11.84
C GLY A 246 -6.31 -11.64 -12.78
N LYS A 247 -5.77 -11.22 -13.94
CA LYS A 247 -5.09 -12.12 -14.87
C LYS A 247 -3.82 -12.69 -14.23
N LEU A 248 -2.99 -11.83 -13.64
CA LEU A 248 -1.72 -12.23 -13.04
C LEU A 248 -1.91 -13.24 -11.89
N LEU A 249 -2.94 -13.04 -11.06
CA LEU A 249 -3.32 -13.97 -9.98
C LEU A 249 -3.79 -15.33 -10.54
N VAL A 250 -4.59 -15.34 -11.60
CA VAL A 250 -5.04 -16.57 -12.26
C VAL A 250 -3.88 -17.29 -12.96
N ASP A 251 -2.98 -16.56 -13.63
CA ASP A 251 -1.79 -17.12 -14.26
C ASP A 251 -0.90 -17.83 -13.21
N GLU A 252 -0.71 -17.22 -12.04
CA GLU A 252 0.03 -17.83 -10.92
C GLU A 252 -0.64 -19.10 -10.39
N CYS A 253 -1.97 -19.13 -10.32
CA CYS A 253 -2.73 -20.33 -9.96
C CYS A 253 -2.49 -21.47 -10.95
N ILE A 254 -2.52 -21.18 -12.26
CA ILE A 254 -2.30 -22.17 -13.32
C ILE A 254 -0.86 -22.68 -13.25
N ARG A 255 0.12 -21.77 -13.13
CA ARG A 255 1.55 -22.11 -13.03
C ARG A 255 1.82 -23.04 -11.86
N PHE A 256 1.37 -22.66 -10.66
CA PHE A 256 1.53 -23.49 -9.48
C PHE A 256 0.81 -24.83 -9.59
N SER A 257 -0.40 -24.86 -10.14
CA SER A 257 -1.16 -26.10 -10.25
C SER A 257 -0.44 -27.13 -11.14
N ARG A 258 0.19 -26.67 -12.23
CA ARG A 258 1.08 -27.52 -13.06
C ARG A 258 2.30 -28.00 -12.30
N GLU A 259 2.99 -27.10 -11.61
CA GLU A 259 4.19 -27.43 -10.81
C GLU A 259 3.90 -28.43 -9.70
N ALA A 260 2.73 -28.33 -9.05
CA ALA A 260 2.26 -29.24 -8.01
C ALA A 260 1.72 -30.59 -8.53
N GLY A 261 1.74 -30.78 -9.86
CA GLY A 261 1.35 -32.03 -10.52
C GLY A 261 -0.15 -32.28 -10.60
N TYR A 262 -0.98 -31.23 -10.57
CA TYR A 262 -2.41 -31.36 -10.83
C TYR A 262 -2.67 -31.56 -12.32
N THR A 263 -3.66 -32.38 -12.64
CA THR A 263 -4.09 -32.63 -14.02
C THR A 263 -5.22 -31.71 -14.46
N LYS A 264 -5.91 -31.08 -13.51
CA LYS A 264 -7.05 -30.21 -13.77
C LYS A 264 -7.12 -29.09 -12.74
N LEU A 265 -7.58 -27.92 -13.18
CA LEU A 265 -7.92 -26.78 -12.33
C LEU A 265 -9.41 -26.47 -12.47
N SER A 266 -10.12 -26.41 -11.35
CA SER A 266 -11.57 -26.15 -11.29
C SER A 266 -11.86 -24.90 -10.46
N LEU A 267 -12.92 -24.17 -10.81
CA LEU A 267 -13.43 -23.05 -10.02
C LEU A 267 -14.95 -23.00 -10.05
N TRP A 268 -15.52 -22.37 -9.04
CA TRP A 268 -16.94 -22.07 -8.96
C TRP A 268 -17.14 -20.56 -8.80
N THR A 269 -18.02 -19.97 -9.60
CA THR A 269 -18.32 -18.53 -9.62
C THR A 269 -19.81 -18.31 -9.90
N ASN A 270 -20.28 -17.05 -9.85
CA ASN A 270 -21.62 -16.69 -10.32
C ASN A 270 -21.54 -15.99 -11.69
N ASP A 271 -22.56 -16.17 -12.52
CA ASP A 271 -22.64 -15.59 -13.88
C ASP A 271 -22.55 -14.05 -13.89
N VAL A 272 -23.12 -13.39 -12.88
CA VAL A 272 -23.08 -11.93 -12.65
C VAL A 272 -21.66 -11.35 -12.50
N LEU A 273 -20.63 -12.20 -12.31
CA LEU A 273 -19.24 -11.78 -12.14
C LEU A 273 -18.49 -11.68 -13.47
N ASP A 274 -19.00 -10.90 -14.42
CA ASP A 274 -18.51 -10.82 -15.80
C ASP A 274 -17.02 -10.53 -15.93
N THR A 275 -16.48 -9.63 -15.10
CA THR A 275 -15.04 -9.29 -15.12
C THR A 275 -14.17 -10.50 -14.79
N ALA A 276 -14.55 -11.30 -13.79
CA ALA A 276 -13.82 -12.50 -13.41
C ALA A 276 -13.97 -13.58 -14.49
N ARG A 277 -15.18 -13.77 -15.01
CA ARG A 277 -15.47 -14.72 -16.09
C ARG A 277 -14.66 -14.43 -17.35
N ALA A 278 -14.51 -13.17 -17.73
CA ALA A 278 -13.68 -12.78 -18.87
C ALA A 278 -12.20 -13.19 -18.70
N ILE A 279 -11.68 -13.20 -17.46
CA ILE A 279 -10.33 -13.69 -17.17
C ILE A 279 -10.26 -15.20 -17.38
N TYR A 280 -11.23 -15.96 -16.84
CA TYR A 280 -11.26 -17.42 -16.97
C TYR A 280 -11.38 -17.88 -18.42
N ILE A 281 -12.27 -17.25 -19.20
CA ILE A 281 -12.44 -17.54 -20.62
C ILE A 281 -11.12 -17.31 -21.39
N LYS A 282 -10.46 -16.17 -21.15
CA LYS A 282 -9.16 -15.86 -21.77
C LYS A 282 -8.03 -16.80 -21.34
N ALA A 283 -8.11 -17.34 -20.13
CA ALA A 283 -7.17 -18.33 -19.61
C ALA A 283 -7.46 -19.76 -20.12
N GLY A 284 -8.55 -19.97 -20.87
CA GLY A 284 -8.90 -21.26 -21.50
C GLY A 284 -9.82 -22.15 -20.67
N PHE A 285 -10.39 -21.64 -19.56
CA PHE A 285 -11.39 -22.38 -18.81
C PHE A 285 -12.66 -22.60 -19.62
N LYS A 286 -13.27 -23.77 -19.46
CA LYS A 286 -14.53 -24.16 -20.09
C LYS A 286 -15.62 -24.30 -19.03
N LEU A 287 -16.82 -23.78 -19.33
CA LEU A 287 -17.99 -23.99 -18.50
C LEU A 287 -18.43 -25.45 -18.64
N VAL A 288 -18.52 -26.18 -17.51
CA VAL A 288 -18.90 -27.60 -17.49
C VAL A 288 -20.24 -27.85 -16.79
N ALA A 289 -20.66 -26.95 -15.91
CA ALA A 289 -21.93 -27.02 -15.21
C ALA A 289 -22.41 -25.63 -14.79
N GLU A 290 -23.73 -25.44 -14.75
CA GLU A 290 -24.35 -24.27 -14.14
C GLU A 290 -25.67 -24.64 -13.46
N GLU A 291 -25.99 -23.95 -12.36
CA GLU A 291 -27.16 -24.22 -11.55
C GLU A 291 -27.66 -22.95 -10.84
N LYS A 292 -28.97 -22.73 -10.88
CA LYS A 292 -29.62 -21.64 -10.15
C LYS A 292 -29.66 -21.93 -8.65
N HIS A 293 -29.33 -20.94 -7.82
CA HIS A 293 -29.40 -21.07 -6.37
C HIS A 293 -29.76 -19.74 -5.67
N ARG A 294 -30.11 -19.82 -4.38
CA ARG A 294 -30.40 -18.68 -3.50
C ARG A 294 -29.52 -18.65 -2.24
N MET A 295 -28.32 -19.24 -2.34
CA MET A 295 -27.37 -19.38 -1.22
C MET A 295 -27.05 -18.06 -0.50
N PHE A 296 -27.07 -16.93 -1.20
CA PHE A 296 -26.63 -15.63 -0.67
C PHE A 296 -27.71 -14.55 -0.69
N GLY A 297 -28.99 -14.95 -0.72
CA GLY A 297 -30.13 -14.03 -0.75
C GLY A 297 -30.80 -14.00 -2.12
N PRO A 298 -30.33 -13.17 -3.07
CA PRO A 298 -30.85 -13.14 -4.43
C PRO A 298 -30.74 -14.51 -5.14
N GLU A 299 -31.56 -14.71 -6.17
CA GLU A 299 -31.38 -15.83 -7.11
C GLU A 299 -30.17 -15.52 -8.00
N LEU A 300 -29.22 -16.45 -8.04
CA LEU A 300 -27.98 -16.38 -8.80
C LEU A 300 -27.83 -17.65 -9.64
N ASN A 301 -27.06 -17.59 -10.72
CA ASN A 301 -26.67 -18.76 -11.48
C ASN A 301 -25.21 -19.08 -11.21
N GLY A 302 -24.99 -20.12 -10.39
CA GLY A 302 -23.67 -20.62 -10.07
C GLY A 302 -23.10 -21.41 -11.25
N GLN A 303 -21.81 -21.23 -11.54
CA GLN A 303 -21.14 -21.80 -12.69
C GLN A 303 -19.84 -22.48 -12.26
N THR A 304 -19.66 -23.72 -12.70
CA THR A 304 -18.41 -24.48 -12.53
C THR A 304 -17.62 -24.46 -13.82
N TRP A 305 -16.37 -24.02 -13.73
CA TRP A 305 -15.46 -23.90 -14.85
C TRP A 305 -14.23 -24.79 -14.62
N GLU A 306 -13.76 -25.44 -15.67
CA GLU A 306 -12.60 -26.34 -15.62
C GLU A 306 -11.57 -26.01 -16.70
N LEU A 307 -10.30 -26.22 -16.36
CA LEU A 307 -9.15 -26.11 -17.25
C LEU A 307 -8.32 -27.39 -17.11
N ASP A 308 -8.05 -28.06 -18.22
CA ASP A 308 -7.07 -29.14 -18.29
C ASP A 308 -5.66 -28.52 -18.29
N LEU A 309 -4.77 -29.03 -17.43
CA LEU A 309 -3.47 -28.42 -17.14
C LEU A 309 -2.32 -28.93 -18.00
#